data_AF-A0AAD9WBB7-F1
#
_entry.id   AF-A0AAD9WBB7-F1
#
_cell.length_a   1.000
_cell.length_b   1.000
_cell.length_c   1.000
_cell.angle_alpha   90.00
_cell.angle_beta   90.00
_cell.angle_gamma   90.00
#
_symmetry.space_group_name_H-M   'P 1'
#
loop_
_entity.id
_entity.type
_entity.pdbx_description
1 polymer ?
#
loop_
_entity_poly.entity_id
_entity_poly.type
_entity_poly.pdbx_seq_one_letter_code
_entity_poly.pdbx_strand_id
1 'polypeptide(L)'
;MDSYTEEPVPPEDEITVLVTGFGPFRAQNPINPAWEIARNLPPFLRPSLLPLSDASATAKVVPVRILVYPEPVKVAYKEVRELVPMLWDGRKIDYAIHIGMATGRNFYSVERRGHRDGYSLKDVDHELLGDEERRKLEGDEWIWNGMPEELLSSLDIDDVWDRWSSALPGIDVRVSENAGRYLCDFIYFSSLAHLTKKEEERRVVFLHVPISADEEAIEDGIQVTLELIRAIVQSEQTKTILT
;
A
#
# COMPACT_ATOMS: atom_id res chain seq x y z
N MET A 1 -30.02 22.65 -18.91
CA MET A 1 -29.61 21.47 -18.11
C MET A 1 -28.32 21.03 -18.75
N ASP A 2 -27.24 21.67 -18.34
CA ASP A 2 -25.94 21.50 -18.99
C ASP A 2 -25.29 20.29 -18.35
N SER A 3 -25.28 19.18 -19.09
CA SER A 3 -24.54 17.98 -18.73
C SER A 3 -23.06 18.29 -18.91
N TYR A 4 -22.37 18.56 -17.80
CA TYR A 4 -20.91 18.52 -17.76
C TYR A 4 -20.48 17.08 -17.98
N THR A 5 -20.25 16.70 -19.23
CA THR A 5 -19.38 15.56 -19.55
C THR A 5 -17.96 16.04 -19.29
N GLU A 6 -17.40 15.67 -18.14
CA GLU A 6 -15.98 15.87 -17.86
C GLU A 6 -15.17 15.17 -18.96
N GLU A 7 -14.40 15.94 -19.74
CA GLU A 7 -13.45 15.37 -20.68
C GLU A 7 -12.41 14.54 -19.90
N PRO A 8 -12.02 13.36 -20.40
CA PRO A 8 -11.01 12.54 -19.72
C PRO A 8 -9.68 13.30 -19.65
N VAL A 9 -9.23 13.57 -18.43
CA VAL A 9 -7.90 14.15 -18.16
C VAL A 9 -6.84 13.21 -18.76
N PRO A 10 -5.87 13.74 -19.53
CA PRO A 10 -4.77 12.93 -20.04
C PRO A 10 -4.07 12.18 -18.90
N PRO A 11 -3.65 10.91 -19.08
CA PRO A 11 -2.98 10.13 -18.03
C PRO A 11 -1.70 10.78 -17.46
N GLU A 12 -1.18 11.77 -18.16
CA GLU A 12 0.05 12.50 -17.88
C GLU A 12 -0.16 13.65 -16.88
N ASP A 13 -1.43 14.02 -16.63
CA ASP A 13 -1.88 15.10 -15.75
C ASP A 13 -2.53 14.58 -14.44
N GLU A 14 -2.47 13.27 -14.16
CA GLU A 14 -3.03 12.64 -12.95
C GLU A 14 -1.98 11.91 -12.12
N ILE A 15 -2.22 11.81 -10.81
CA ILE A 15 -1.50 10.93 -9.89
C ILE A 15 -2.23 9.59 -9.84
N THR A 16 -1.54 8.49 -10.12
CA THR A 16 -2.10 7.13 -10.02
C THR A 16 -1.61 6.44 -8.76
N VAL A 17 -2.53 6.06 -7.88
CA VAL A 17 -2.26 5.26 -6.69
C VAL A 17 -2.79 3.84 -6.87
N LEU A 18 -1.90 2.86 -6.92
CA LEU A 18 -2.24 1.44 -6.95
C LEU A 18 -2.66 0.98 -5.55
N VAL A 19 -3.75 0.24 -5.45
CA VAL A 19 -4.18 -0.40 -4.20
C VAL A 19 -4.41 -1.88 -4.42
N THR A 20 -3.84 -2.71 -3.56
CA THR A 20 -4.09 -4.17 -3.54
C THR A 20 -4.64 -4.58 -2.18
N GLY A 21 -5.47 -5.62 -2.13
CA GLY A 21 -5.90 -6.25 -0.89
C GLY A 21 -5.71 -7.77 -0.95
N PHE A 22 -5.23 -8.37 0.14
CA PHE A 22 -5.15 -9.83 0.23
C PHE A 22 -6.52 -10.49 0.31
N GLY A 23 -6.65 -11.67 -0.31
CA GLY A 23 -7.82 -12.53 -0.19
C GLY A 23 -7.88 -13.33 1.11
N PRO A 24 -8.97 -14.08 1.34
CA PRO A 24 -9.12 -14.96 2.50
C PRO A 24 -8.02 -16.03 2.57
N PHE A 25 -7.55 -16.35 3.78
CA PHE A 25 -6.48 -17.35 3.98
C PHE A 25 -6.66 -18.24 5.22
N ARG A 26 -7.72 -18.00 6.02
CA ARG A 26 -8.07 -18.86 7.16
C ARG A 26 -9.51 -19.30 7.02
N ALA A 27 -9.78 -20.58 7.26
CA ALA A 27 -11.14 -21.12 7.22
C ALA A 27 -12.09 -20.40 8.22
N GLN A 28 -11.56 -19.85 9.32
CA GLN A 28 -12.34 -19.10 10.30
C GLN A 28 -12.70 -17.67 9.85
N ASN A 29 -12.03 -17.12 8.83
CA ASN A 29 -12.25 -15.77 8.31
C ASN A 29 -12.51 -15.87 6.80
N PRO A 30 -13.74 -16.22 6.38
CA PRO A 30 -14.08 -16.36 4.97
C PRO A 30 -14.04 -15.02 4.22
N ILE A 31 -14.06 -13.91 4.93
CA ILE A 31 -13.94 -12.56 4.42
C ILE A 31 -12.61 -11.99 4.89
N ASN A 32 -11.83 -11.40 3.98
CA ASN A 32 -10.63 -10.65 4.33
C ASN A 32 -10.94 -9.16 4.17
N PRO A 33 -10.91 -8.36 5.27
CA PRO A 33 -11.26 -6.95 5.20
C PRO A 33 -10.31 -6.17 4.28
N ALA A 34 -9.07 -6.61 4.08
CA ALA A 34 -8.15 -5.96 3.16
C ALA A 34 -8.68 -5.89 1.72
N TRP A 35 -9.25 -6.99 1.21
CA TRP A 35 -9.84 -7.01 -0.12
C TRP A 35 -11.17 -6.26 -0.16
N GLU A 36 -12.01 -6.42 0.86
CA GLU A 36 -13.30 -5.73 0.92
C GLU A 36 -13.14 -4.20 1.00
N ILE A 37 -12.13 -3.70 1.72
CA ILE A 37 -11.76 -2.28 1.70
C ILE A 37 -11.30 -1.87 0.30
N ALA A 38 -10.30 -2.57 -0.26
CA ALA A 38 -9.70 -2.21 -1.54
C ALA A 38 -10.74 -2.15 -2.68
N ARG A 39 -11.58 -3.18 -2.83
CA ARG A 39 -12.55 -3.30 -3.92
C ARG A 39 -13.69 -2.27 -3.85
N ASN A 40 -13.94 -1.68 -2.67
CA ASN A 40 -14.99 -0.69 -2.45
C ASN A 40 -14.46 0.76 -2.49
N LEU A 41 -13.17 0.95 -2.79
CA LEU A 41 -12.63 2.29 -3.00
C LEU A 41 -13.23 2.95 -4.26
N PRO A 42 -13.54 4.27 -4.21
CA PRO A 42 -13.93 5.01 -5.41
C PRO A 42 -12.76 5.09 -6.40
N PRO A 43 -13.03 5.21 -7.71
CA PRO A 43 -11.97 5.27 -8.74
C PRO A 43 -11.12 6.55 -8.69
N PHE A 44 -11.57 7.57 -7.97
CA PHE A 44 -10.85 8.82 -7.77
C PHE A 44 -11.00 9.31 -6.33
N LEU A 45 -9.93 9.90 -5.81
CA LEU A 45 -9.96 10.58 -4.51
C LEU A 45 -10.79 11.85 -4.64
N ARG A 46 -11.83 11.99 -3.81
CA ARG A 46 -12.60 13.23 -3.74
C ARG A 46 -11.78 14.33 -3.04
N PRO A 47 -11.95 15.61 -3.40
CA PRO A 47 -11.37 16.72 -2.63
C PRO A 47 -11.76 16.62 -1.16
N SER A 48 -10.84 16.98 -0.26
CA SER A 48 -11.16 17.02 1.18
C SER A 48 -12.23 18.07 1.45
N LEU A 49 -13.16 17.76 2.36
CA LEU A 49 -14.17 18.70 2.85
C LEU A 49 -13.61 19.63 3.95
N LEU A 50 -12.42 19.33 4.47
CA LEU A 50 -11.74 20.19 5.44
C LEU A 50 -11.22 21.44 4.73
N PRO A 51 -11.52 22.66 5.21
CA PRO A 51 -10.97 23.86 4.63
C PRO A 51 -9.45 23.81 4.71
N LEU A 52 -8.78 23.99 3.57
CA LEU A 52 -7.34 24.25 3.55
C LEU A 52 -7.09 25.49 4.40
N SER A 53 -6.50 25.34 5.58
CA SER A 53 -6.17 26.46 6.48
C SER A 53 -5.00 27.30 5.98
N ASP A 54 -4.38 26.93 4.86
CA ASP A 54 -3.33 27.73 4.22
C ASP A 54 -3.79 28.30 2.88
N ALA A 55 -3.98 29.62 2.92
CA ALA A 55 -4.18 30.48 1.77
C ALA A 55 -2.89 30.55 0.92
N SER A 56 -2.64 29.51 0.13
CA SER A 56 -1.90 29.62 -1.13
C SER A 56 -2.79 29.09 -2.25
N ALA A 57 -3.85 29.85 -2.51
CA ALA A 57 -4.82 29.63 -3.55
C ALA A 57 -4.22 29.85 -4.95
N THR A 58 -3.42 28.90 -5.44
CA THR A 58 -3.10 28.70 -6.88
C THR A 58 -2.55 27.30 -7.21
N ALA A 59 -2.49 26.35 -6.28
CA ALA A 59 -2.01 25.00 -6.61
C ALA A 59 -3.02 24.30 -7.53
N LYS A 60 -2.58 23.92 -8.75
CA LYS A 60 -3.37 23.08 -9.68
C LYS A 60 -3.75 21.80 -8.92
N VAL A 61 -5.04 21.59 -8.67
CA VAL A 61 -5.51 20.35 -8.03
C VAL A 61 -5.29 19.23 -9.05
N VAL A 62 -4.25 18.42 -8.81
CA VAL A 62 -3.95 17.26 -9.65
C VAL A 62 -4.93 16.14 -9.28
N PRO A 63 -5.72 15.61 -10.23
CA PRO A 63 -6.60 14.48 -9.97
C PRO A 63 -5.82 13.26 -9.46
N VAL A 64 -6.34 12.57 -8.44
CA VAL A 64 -5.75 11.34 -7.91
C VAL A 64 -6.64 10.16 -8.30
N ARG A 65 -6.18 9.35 -9.24
CA ARG A 65 -6.82 8.10 -9.65
C ARG A 65 -6.43 6.99 -8.68
N ILE A 66 -7.41 6.26 -8.19
CA ILE A 66 -7.22 5.06 -7.39
C ILE A 66 -7.40 3.85 -8.31
N LEU A 67 -6.30 3.15 -8.54
CA LEU A 67 -6.28 1.93 -9.34
C LEU A 67 -6.30 0.73 -8.40
N VAL A 68 -7.45 0.09 -8.25
CA VAL A 68 -7.57 -1.14 -7.48
C VAL A 68 -7.14 -2.32 -8.37
N TYR A 69 -6.25 -3.17 -7.87
CA TYR A 69 -5.90 -4.42 -8.55
C TYR A 69 -7.16 -5.31 -8.65
N PRO A 70 -7.48 -5.90 -9.82
CA PRO A 70 -8.83 -6.38 -10.12
C PRO A 70 -9.29 -7.61 -9.31
N GLU A 71 -8.38 -8.32 -8.65
CA GLU A 71 -8.68 -9.52 -7.88
C GLU A 71 -7.94 -9.52 -6.53
N PRO A 72 -8.44 -10.24 -5.52
CA PRO A 72 -7.72 -10.34 -4.26
C PRO A 72 -6.36 -11.02 -4.46
N VAL A 73 -5.30 -10.43 -3.89
CA VAL A 73 -3.98 -11.06 -3.92
C VAL A 73 -4.04 -12.36 -3.13
N LYS A 74 -3.66 -13.47 -3.76
CA LYS A 74 -3.60 -14.76 -3.07
C LYS A 74 -2.49 -14.71 -2.02
N VAL A 75 -2.76 -15.26 -0.84
CA VAL A 75 -1.78 -15.37 0.26
C VAL A 75 -0.83 -16.54 -0.02
N ALA A 76 -0.05 -16.43 -1.11
CA ALA A 76 0.90 -17.43 -1.60
C ALA A 76 2.21 -16.78 -2.06
N TYR A 77 3.35 -17.35 -1.66
CA TYR A 77 4.66 -16.73 -1.93
C TYR A 77 4.98 -16.68 -3.43
N LYS A 78 4.64 -17.76 -4.14
CA LYS A 78 4.82 -17.84 -5.59
C LYS A 78 4.00 -16.76 -6.31
N GLU A 79 2.74 -16.59 -5.91
CA GLU A 79 1.85 -15.57 -6.48
C GLU A 79 2.45 -14.18 -6.34
N VAL A 80 2.84 -13.80 -5.11
CA VAL A 80 3.41 -12.47 -4.84
C VAL A 80 4.69 -12.23 -5.64
N ARG A 81 5.54 -13.27 -5.78
CA ARG A 81 6.79 -13.18 -6.53
C ARG A 81 6.56 -12.93 -8.03
N GLU A 82 5.49 -13.47 -8.60
CA GLU A 82 5.12 -13.26 -10.00
C GLU A 82 4.38 -11.93 -10.19
N LEU A 83 3.51 -11.57 -9.23
CA LEU A 83 2.67 -10.39 -9.28
C LEU A 83 3.45 -9.07 -9.17
N VAL A 84 4.39 -8.96 -8.23
CA VAL A 84 5.03 -7.66 -7.92
C VAL A 84 5.69 -7.00 -9.14
N PRO A 85 6.49 -7.68 -9.96
CA PRO A 85 7.02 -7.08 -11.18
C PRO A 85 5.92 -6.57 -12.12
N MET A 86 4.84 -7.32 -12.29
CA MET A 86 3.71 -6.93 -13.14
C MET A 86 3.01 -5.65 -12.65
N LEU A 87 2.93 -5.45 -11.33
CA LEU A 87 2.34 -4.23 -10.75
C LEU A 87 3.14 -2.98 -11.12
N TRP A 88 4.47 -3.07 -11.12
CA TRP A 88 5.38 -1.92 -11.29
C TRP A 88 5.80 -1.67 -12.73
N ASP A 89 5.90 -2.72 -13.55
CA ASP A 89 6.44 -2.62 -14.92
C ASP A 89 5.35 -2.43 -15.99
N GLY A 90 4.08 -2.55 -15.63
CA GLY A 90 2.95 -2.47 -16.56
C GLY A 90 2.57 -1.04 -16.98
N ARG A 91 2.17 -0.21 -16.02
CA ARG A 91 1.74 1.18 -16.25
C ARG A 91 2.39 2.12 -15.24
N LYS A 92 2.37 3.43 -15.52
CA LYS A 92 2.84 4.44 -14.56
C LYS A 92 2.01 4.37 -13.28
N ILE A 93 2.68 4.06 -12.17
CA ILE A 93 2.17 4.09 -10.80
C ILE A 93 3.01 5.08 -10.01
N ASP A 94 2.39 6.15 -9.51
CA ASP A 94 3.07 7.17 -8.71
C ASP A 94 3.21 6.71 -7.25
N TYR A 95 2.22 6.01 -6.70
CA TYR A 95 2.30 5.41 -5.36
C TYR A 95 1.58 4.06 -5.30
N ALA A 96 1.98 3.19 -4.38
CA ALA A 96 1.26 1.95 -4.10
C ALA A 96 0.95 1.76 -2.62
N ILE A 97 -0.21 1.20 -2.33
CA ILE A 97 -0.63 0.77 -0.99
C ILE A 97 -1.05 -0.70 -1.07
N HIS A 98 -0.32 -1.55 -0.36
CA HIS A 98 -0.73 -2.93 -0.13
C HIS A 98 -1.51 -3.02 1.18
N ILE A 99 -2.68 -3.64 1.17
CA ILE A 99 -3.53 -3.80 2.36
C ILE A 99 -3.52 -5.25 2.82
N GLY A 100 -3.34 -5.46 4.12
CA GLY A 100 -3.45 -6.78 4.76
C GLY A 100 -4.05 -6.71 6.15
N MET A 101 -4.73 -7.77 6.58
CA MET A 101 -5.27 -7.84 7.95
C MET A 101 -4.18 -8.24 8.95
N ALA A 102 -4.10 -7.54 10.08
CA ALA A 102 -3.25 -7.89 11.20
C ALA A 102 -4.05 -8.56 12.32
N THR A 103 -3.79 -9.84 12.58
CA THR A 103 -4.45 -10.55 13.69
C THR A 103 -3.99 -9.98 15.04
N GLY A 104 -4.93 -9.62 15.90
CA GLY A 104 -4.64 -9.09 17.24
C GLY A 104 -4.41 -7.59 17.31
N ARG A 105 -4.45 -6.87 16.17
CA ARG A 105 -4.49 -5.39 16.15
C ARG A 105 -5.95 -4.93 16.05
N ASN A 106 -6.31 -3.95 16.88
CA ASN A 106 -7.59 -3.23 16.86
C ASN A 106 -7.42 -1.78 16.38
N PHE A 107 -6.31 -1.50 15.69
CA PHE A 107 -5.93 -0.20 15.15
C PHE A 107 -5.39 -0.40 13.73
N TYR A 108 -5.35 0.69 12.96
CA TYR A 108 -4.77 0.72 11.62
C TYR A 108 -3.31 1.14 11.71
N SER A 109 -2.44 0.60 10.86
CA SER A 109 -1.05 1.02 10.88
C SER A 109 -0.37 0.98 9.52
N VAL A 110 0.40 2.02 9.23
CA VAL A 110 1.33 2.05 8.10
C VAL A 110 2.66 1.47 8.54
N GLU A 111 3.18 0.53 7.76
CA GLU A 111 4.48 -0.09 8.00
C GLU A 111 5.60 0.78 7.41
N ARG A 112 6.60 1.12 8.23
CA ARG A 112 7.74 1.95 7.84
C ARG A 112 8.78 1.18 7.01
N ARG A 113 8.93 -0.12 7.29
CA ARG A 113 9.96 -0.99 6.71
C ARG A 113 9.45 -2.39 6.39
N GLY A 114 10.01 -2.99 5.34
CA GLY A 114 9.85 -4.40 5.00
C GLY A 114 11.13 -5.19 5.25
N HIS A 115 11.04 -6.51 5.43
CA HIS A 115 12.19 -7.35 5.76
C HIS A 115 12.44 -8.46 4.73
N ARG A 116 13.72 -8.72 4.46
CA ARG A 116 14.17 -9.70 3.46
C ARG A 116 14.01 -11.14 3.94
N ASP A 117 14.25 -11.39 5.23
CA ASP A 117 14.48 -12.73 5.77
C ASP A 117 13.55 -13.05 6.96
N GLY A 118 13.52 -14.32 7.38
CA GLY A 118 12.80 -14.80 8.56
C GLY A 118 11.41 -15.37 8.30
N TYR A 119 11.07 -15.62 7.03
CA TYR A 119 9.79 -16.21 6.63
C TYR A 119 9.74 -17.71 6.88
N SER A 120 9.22 -18.11 8.05
CA SER A 120 9.14 -19.51 8.47
C SER A 120 7.74 -20.13 8.37
N LEU A 121 6.73 -19.35 7.99
CA LEU A 121 5.34 -19.78 7.92
C LEU A 121 4.98 -20.26 6.52
N LYS A 122 4.23 -21.37 6.46
CA LYS A 122 3.64 -21.88 5.22
C LYS A 122 2.50 -20.97 4.73
N ASP A 123 2.40 -20.82 3.43
CA ASP A 123 1.32 -20.08 2.79
C ASP A 123 0.04 -20.94 2.65
N VAL A 124 -0.98 -20.42 1.95
CA VAL A 124 -2.25 -21.14 1.76
C VAL A 124 -2.15 -22.38 0.87
N ASP A 125 -1.07 -22.49 0.09
CA ASP A 125 -0.76 -23.66 -0.72
C ASP A 125 0.13 -24.67 0.03
N HIS A 126 0.37 -24.43 1.32
CA HIS A 126 1.22 -25.22 2.21
C HIS A 126 2.72 -25.19 1.87
N GLU A 127 3.15 -24.17 1.13
CA GLU A 127 4.53 -23.96 0.69
C GLU A 127 5.26 -22.96 1.59
N LEU A 128 6.57 -23.14 1.76
CA LEU A 128 7.46 -22.17 2.40
C LEU A 128 8.06 -21.25 1.34
N LEU A 129 8.46 -20.04 1.72
CA LEU A 129 9.17 -19.12 0.81
C LEU A 129 10.46 -19.76 0.25
N GLY A 130 11.19 -20.49 1.10
CA GLY A 130 12.38 -21.26 0.72
C GLY A 130 13.64 -20.41 0.43
N ASP A 131 13.59 -19.10 0.65
CA ASP A 131 14.66 -18.20 0.23
C ASP A 131 15.98 -18.37 0.99
N GLU A 132 15.96 -18.85 2.24
CA GLU A 132 17.18 -19.18 2.99
C GLU A 132 17.98 -20.33 2.32
N GLU A 133 17.29 -21.35 1.83
CA GLU A 133 17.92 -22.47 1.12
C GLU A 133 18.33 -22.06 -0.29
N ARG A 134 17.48 -21.29 -0.99
CA ARG A 134 17.81 -20.74 -2.31
C ARG A 134 19.05 -19.87 -2.26
N ARG A 135 19.20 -19.00 -1.26
CA ARG A 135 20.39 -18.18 -1.07
C ARG A 135 21.67 -19.03 -0.99
N LYS A 136 21.65 -20.15 -0.27
CA LYS A 136 22.81 -21.06 -0.15
C LYS A 136 23.15 -21.74 -1.47
N LEU A 137 22.14 -22.09 -2.26
CA LEU A 137 22.30 -22.82 -3.53
C LEU A 137 22.66 -21.91 -4.70
N GLU A 138 22.01 -20.75 -4.80
CA GLU A 138 22.12 -19.81 -5.92
C GLU A 138 23.29 -18.84 -5.74
N GLY A 139 23.73 -18.58 -4.49
CA GLY A 139 24.85 -17.68 -4.21
C GLY A 139 24.61 -16.28 -4.76
N ASP A 140 25.48 -15.84 -5.67
CA ASP A 140 25.39 -14.51 -6.27
C ASP A 140 24.19 -14.33 -7.22
N GLU A 141 23.65 -15.44 -7.75
CA GLU A 141 22.47 -15.45 -8.63
C GLU A 141 21.14 -15.40 -7.85
N TRP A 142 21.20 -15.42 -6.51
CA TRP A 142 19.98 -15.33 -5.71
C TRP A 142 19.28 -14.00 -5.93
N ILE A 143 17.94 -14.04 -6.05
CA ILE A 143 17.14 -12.86 -6.39
C ILE A 143 17.36 -11.67 -5.46
N TRP A 144 17.67 -11.88 -4.18
CA TRP A 144 17.94 -10.79 -3.22
C TRP A 144 19.42 -10.61 -2.92
N ASN A 145 20.31 -11.12 -3.76
CA ASN A 145 21.75 -10.88 -3.61
C ASN A 145 22.05 -9.37 -3.62
N GLY A 146 22.90 -8.93 -2.70
CA GLY A 146 23.21 -7.51 -2.47
C GLY A 146 22.08 -6.66 -1.87
N MET A 147 20.87 -7.20 -1.69
CA MET A 147 19.75 -6.45 -1.13
C MET A 147 19.88 -6.34 0.41
N PRO A 148 19.68 -5.16 1.02
CA PRO A 148 19.64 -5.02 2.48
C PRO A 148 18.62 -5.93 3.16
N GLU A 149 18.85 -6.24 4.44
CA GLU A 149 17.93 -7.03 5.27
C GLU A 149 16.61 -6.31 5.55
N GLU A 150 16.66 -4.98 5.61
CA GLU A 150 15.50 -4.12 5.79
C GLU A 150 15.51 -3.02 4.73
N LEU A 151 14.33 -2.72 4.19
CA LEU A 151 14.15 -1.58 3.28
C LEU A 151 13.08 -0.66 3.87
N LEU A 152 13.35 0.64 3.83
CA LEU A 152 12.41 1.69 4.20
C LEU A 152 11.63 2.14 2.95
N SER A 153 10.38 2.59 3.13
CA SER A 153 9.72 3.41 2.12
C SER A 153 10.53 4.70 1.88
N SER A 154 10.49 5.22 0.66
CA SER A 154 11.02 6.56 0.35
C SER A 154 10.07 7.69 0.78
N LEU A 155 8.81 7.36 1.07
CA LEU A 155 7.83 8.32 1.55
C LEU A 155 8.20 8.81 2.96
N ASP A 156 7.87 10.06 3.27
CA ASP A 156 8.06 10.58 4.63
C ASP A 156 6.95 10.07 5.53
N ILE A 157 7.18 8.89 6.11
CA ILE A 157 6.17 8.18 6.92
C ILE A 157 5.73 8.99 8.13
N ASP A 158 6.61 9.84 8.69
CA ASP A 158 6.25 10.68 9.83
C ASP A 158 5.31 11.82 9.41
N ASP A 159 5.64 12.57 8.35
CA ASP A 159 4.74 13.63 7.82
C ASP A 159 3.42 13.04 7.28
N VAL A 160 3.48 11.88 6.62
CA VAL A 160 2.27 11.14 6.19
C VAL A 160 1.41 10.76 7.38
N TRP A 161 2.00 10.23 8.46
CA TRP A 161 1.24 9.86 9.66
C TRP A 161 0.67 11.07 10.39
N ASP A 162 1.41 12.18 10.50
CA ASP A 162 0.94 13.41 11.11
C ASP A 162 -0.31 13.95 10.39
N ARG A 163 -0.30 13.97 9.05
CA ARG A 163 -1.46 14.37 8.23
C ARG A 163 -2.62 13.39 8.35
N TRP A 164 -2.33 12.10 8.25
CA TRP A 164 -3.32 11.03 8.27
C TRP A 164 -4.05 10.93 9.61
N SER A 165 -3.31 11.00 10.72
CA SER A 165 -3.88 10.99 12.08
C SER A 165 -4.69 12.25 12.38
N SER A 166 -4.25 13.41 11.90
CA SER A 166 -4.99 14.67 12.04
C SER A 166 -6.32 14.67 11.26
N ALA A 167 -6.37 13.99 10.11
CA ALA A 167 -7.58 13.90 9.28
C ALA A 167 -8.64 12.95 9.83
N LEU A 168 -8.27 12.04 10.74
CA LEU A 168 -9.13 10.99 11.28
C LEU A 168 -9.29 11.10 12.81
N PRO A 169 -9.82 12.21 13.34
CA PRO A 169 -10.02 12.36 14.78
C PRO A 169 -11.03 11.31 15.28
N GLY A 170 -10.52 10.29 15.98
CA GLY A 170 -11.34 9.20 16.54
C GLY A 170 -10.98 7.81 16.03
N ILE A 171 -10.15 7.68 14.99
CA ILE A 171 -9.63 6.39 14.53
C ILE A 171 -8.18 6.23 14.98
N ASP A 172 -7.85 5.09 15.60
CA ASP A 172 -6.48 4.78 16.04
C ASP A 172 -5.63 4.37 14.83
N VAL A 173 -4.80 5.30 14.36
CA VAL A 173 -3.84 5.10 13.28
C VAL A 173 -2.41 5.26 13.79
N ARG A 174 -1.51 4.35 13.42
CA ARG A 174 -0.14 4.29 13.96
C ARG A 174 0.90 4.05 12.88
N VAL A 175 2.15 4.38 13.19
CA VAL A 175 3.29 3.84 12.45
C VAL A 175 3.75 2.53 13.11
N SER A 176 4.02 1.52 12.29
CA SER A 176 4.55 0.23 12.72
C SER A 176 5.94 0.01 12.12
N GLU A 177 6.84 -0.55 12.93
CA GLU A 177 8.21 -0.89 12.52
C GLU A 177 8.33 -2.33 12.03
N ASN A 178 7.25 -3.12 12.10
CA ASN A 178 7.30 -4.54 11.80
C ASN A 178 5.98 -5.07 11.25
N ALA A 179 5.99 -5.39 9.95
CA ALA A 179 4.88 -5.98 9.23
C ALA A 179 4.72 -7.51 9.47
N GLY A 180 5.54 -8.09 10.36
CA GLY A 180 5.61 -9.51 10.63
C GLY A 180 6.65 -10.22 9.75
N ARG A 181 6.44 -11.53 9.53
CA ARG A 181 7.24 -12.39 8.62
C ARG A 181 6.34 -13.37 7.88
N TYR A 182 5.37 -12.82 7.17
CA TYR A 182 4.43 -13.57 6.33
C TYR A 182 4.14 -12.77 5.05
N LEU A 183 3.06 -13.08 4.34
CA LEU A 183 2.81 -12.50 3.01
C LEU A 183 2.62 -10.98 3.01
N CYS A 184 2.20 -10.38 4.14
CA CYS A 184 2.08 -8.92 4.29
C CYS A 184 3.45 -8.24 4.16
N ASP A 185 4.43 -8.67 4.98
CA ASP A 185 5.82 -8.20 4.89
C ASP A 185 6.46 -8.61 3.55
N PHE A 186 6.13 -9.79 3.02
CA PHE A 186 6.74 -10.29 1.78
C PHE A 186 6.36 -9.49 0.53
N ILE A 187 5.07 -9.16 0.34
CA ILE A 187 4.68 -8.30 -0.80
C ILE A 187 5.25 -6.89 -0.62
N TYR A 188 5.30 -6.39 0.61
CA TYR A 188 5.84 -5.07 0.90
C TYR A 188 7.34 -5.01 0.57
N PHE A 189 8.14 -5.92 1.15
CA PHE A 189 9.56 -6.03 0.87
C PHE A 189 9.83 -6.29 -0.62
N SER A 190 9.05 -7.17 -1.27
CA SER A 190 9.22 -7.46 -2.69
C SER A 190 9.02 -6.21 -3.55
N SER A 191 8.01 -5.37 -3.27
CA SER A 191 7.80 -4.10 -3.96
C SER A 191 8.92 -3.09 -3.69
N LEU A 192 9.35 -2.95 -2.43
CA LEU A 192 10.49 -2.10 -2.06
C LEU A 192 11.78 -2.54 -2.77
N ALA A 193 12.05 -3.84 -2.81
CA ALA A 193 13.24 -4.43 -3.42
C ALA A 193 13.19 -4.33 -4.95
N HIS A 194 12.02 -4.49 -5.58
CA HIS A 194 11.84 -4.29 -7.02
C HIS A 194 12.20 -2.87 -7.43
N LEU A 195 11.66 -1.86 -6.73
CA LEU A 195 11.98 -0.45 -6.98
C LEU A 195 13.46 -0.14 -6.71
N THR A 196 14.04 -0.72 -5.66
CA THR A 196 15.47 -0.57 -5.35
C THR A 196 16.35 -1.08 -6.49
N LYS A 197 16.04 -2.24 -7.09
CA LYS A 197 16.78 -2.78 -8.24
C LYS A 197 16.67 -1.92 -9.49
N LYS A 198 15.56 -1.21 -9.65
CA LYS A 198 15.32 -0.28 -10.76
C LYS A 198 15.91 1.11 -10.51
N GLU A 199 16.56 1.32 -9.37
CA GLU A 199 17.06 2.63 -8.94
C GLU A 199 15.95 3.69 -8.91
N GLU A 200 14.72 3.27 -8.58
CA GLU A 200 13.55 4.13 -8.44
C GLU A 200 13.23 4.41 -6.97
N GLU A 201 12.58 5.54 -6.70
CA GLU A 201 12.03 5.83 -5.38
C GLU A 201 11.07 4.73 -4.92
N ARG A 202 11.23 4.28 -3.66
CA ARG A 202 10.45 3.21 -3.03
C ARG A 202 9.07 3.72 -2.60
N ARG A 203 8.29 4.15 -3.58
CA ARG A 203 6.99 4.82 -3.47
C ARG A 203 5.83 3.88 -3.11
N VAL A 204 6.03 3.07 -2.07
CA VAL A 204 5.07 2.07 -1.60
C VAL A 204 5.04 2.02 -0.08
N VAL A 205 3.85 1.78 0.45
CA VAL A 205 3.60 1.47 1.87
C VAL A 205 2.73 0.24 2.01
N PHE A 206 2.76 -0.35 3.21
CA PHE A 206 1.82 -1.40 3.60
C PHE A 206 0.88 -0.86 4.69
N LEU A 207 -0.42 -1.04 4.50
CA LEU A 207 -1.46 -0.71 5.47
C LEU A 207 -1.97 -2.01 6.12
N HIS A 208 -1.68 -2.17 7.41
CA HIS A 208 -2.34 -3.18 8.22
C HIS A 208 -3.68 -2.67 8.74
N VAL A 209 -4.72 -3.48 8.56
CA VAL A 209 -6.09 -3.21 9.03
C VAL A 209 -6.50 -4.22 10.12
N PRO A 210 -7.45 -3.88 11.00
CA PRO A 210 -8.05 -4.84 11.94
C PRO A 210 -8.71 -6.04 11.24
N ILE A 211 -8.98 -7.09 12.01
CA ILE A 211 -9.62 -8.32 11.49
C ILE A 211 -11.13 -8.19 11.25
N SER A 212 -11.80 -7.19 11.83
CA SER A 212 -13.24 -7.05 11.68
C SER A 212 -13.61 -6.74 10.24
N ALA A 213 -14.70 -7.34 9.78
CA ALA A 213 -15.23 -7.22 8.42
C ALA A 213 -16.75 -7.04 8.41
N ASP A 214 -17.31 -6.53 9.51
CA ASP A 214 -18.66 -5.99 9.51
C ASP A 214 -18.72 -4.69 8.69
N GLU A 215 -19.93 -4.24 8.37
CA GLU A 215 -20.17 -3.08 7.49
C GLU A 215 -19.47 -1.81 8.00
N GLU A 216 -19.56 -1.54 9.30
CA GLU A 216 -18.91 -0.39 9.96
C GLU A 216 -17.39 -0.45 9.83
N ALA A 217 -16.78 -1.62 10.08
CA ALA A 217 -15.33 -1.80 9.96
C ALA A 217 -14.82 -1.63 8.52
N ILE A 218 -15.61 -2.03 7.52
CA ILE A 218 -15.28 -1.83 6.11
C ILE A 218 -15.41 -0.35 5.72
N GLU A 219 -16.47 0.33 6.16
CA GLU A 219 -16.65 1.78 5.95
C GLU A 219 -15.50 2.58 6.57
N ASP A 220 -15.13 2.27 7.81
CA ASP A 220 -13.97 2.86 8.49
C ASP A 220 -12.68 2.57 7.71
N GLY A 221 -12.48 1.32 7.28
CA GLY A 221 -11.30 0.93 6.50
C GLY A 221 -11.19 1.67 5.16
N ILE A 222 -12.31 1.95 4.50
CA ILE A 222 -12.38 2.76 3.27
C ILE A 222 -11.98 4.21 3.58
N GLN A 223 -12.58 4.83 4.60
CA GLN A 223 -12.24 6.20 5.04
C GLN A 223 -10.74 6.31 5.38
N VAL A 224 -10.25 5.37 6.17
CA VAL A 224 -8.84 5.28 6.58
C VAL A 224 -7.90 5.21 5.39
N THR A 225 -8.24 4.38 4.40
CA THR A 225 -7.42 4.21 3.18
C THR A 225 -7.45 5.47 2.31
N LEU A 226 -8.61 6.13 2.17
CA LEU A 226 -8.73 7.37 1.41
C LEU A 226 -7.94 8.51 2.03
N GLU A 227 -7.98 8.67 3.36
CA GLU A 227 -7.18 9.68 4.05
C GLU A 227 -5.67 9.34 4.00
N LEU A 228 -5.28 8.07 4.01
CA LEU A 228 -3.89 7.68 3.80
C LEU A 228 -3.40 8.07 2.40
N ILE A 229 -4.18 7.79 1.36
CA ILE A 229 -3.87 8.19 -0.03
C ILE A 229 -3.69 9.72 -0.09
N ARG A 230 -4.59 10.47 0.56
CA ARG A 230 -4.52 11.94 0.60
C ARG A 230 -3.26 12.43 1.32
N ALA A 231 -2.93 11.85 2.47
CA ALA A 231 -1.74 12.20 3.23
C ALA A 231 -0.44 11.97 2.45
N ILE A 232 -0.33 10.83 1.75
CA ILE A 232 0.81 10.52 0.86
C ILE A 232 0.95 11.58 -0.23
N VAL A 233 -0.13 11.88 -0.95
CA VAL A 233 -0.10 12.86 -2.05
C VAL A 233 0.29 14.25 -1.55
N GLN A 234 -0.26 14.69 -0.42
CA GLN A 234 0.04 16.01 0.16
C GLN A 234 1.48 16.12 0.67
N SER A 235 1.99 15.06 1.29
CA SER A 235 3.37 14.99 1.78
C SER A 235 4.37 15.19 0.64
N GLU A 236 4.20 14.43 -0.45
CA GLU A 236 5.14 14.45 -1.57
C GLU A 236 5.03 15.70 -2.46
N GLN A 237 3.82 16.26 -2.59
CA GLN A 237 3.66 17.56 -3.25
C GLN A 237 4.34 18.70 -2.48
N THR A 238 4.33 18.65 -1.16
CA THR A 238 5.02 19.65 -0.32
C THR A 238 6.54 19.55 -0.48
N LYS A 239 7.10 18.33 -0.52
CA LYS A 239 8.53 18.11 -0.79
C LYS A 239 8.97 18.71 -2.12
N THR A 240 8.19 18.48 -3.18
CA THR A 240 8.50 18.97 -4.54
C THR A 240 8.53 20.50 -4.62
N ILE A 241 7.79 21.21 -3.76
CA ILE A 241 7.78 22.69 -3.71
C ILE A 241 9.02 23.25 -3.00
N LEU A 242 9.63 22.47 -2.10
CA LEU A 242 10.73 22.91 -1.24
C LEU A 242 12.13 22.60 -1.82
N THR A 243 12.21 21.79 -2.88
CA THR A 243 13.43 21.47 -3.64
C THR A 243 13.58 22.35 -4.86
#